data_AF-A0A7L0ITV4-F1
#
_entry.id   AF-A0A7L0ITV4-F1
#
_cell.length_a   1.000
_cell.length_b   1.000
_cell.length_c   1.000
_cell.angle_alpha   90.00
_cell.angle_beta   90.00
_cell.angle_gamma   90.00
#
_symmetry.space_group_name_H-M   'P 1'
#
loop_
_entity.id
_entity.type
_entity.pdbx_description
1 polymer ?
#
loop_
_entity_poly.entity_id
_entity_poly.type
_entity_poly.pdbx_seq_one_letter_code
_entity_poly.pdbx_strand_id
1 'polypeptide(L)' 'HTVTRKPMSWHDNIDEPTDDEFLKLFHHAALEPRKKYSEPQTESQEIGWNTTPL' A
#
# COMPACT_ATOMS: atom_id res chain seq x y z
N HIS A 1 37.56 12.98 12.32
CA HIS A 1 36.39 13.46 11.57
C HIS A 1 35.70 12.27 10.92
N THR A 2 34.46 11.99 11.29
CA THR A 2 33.65 10.89 10.73
C THR A 2 33.08 11.34 9.39
N VAL A 3 33.39 10.62 8.32
CA VAL A 3 32.87 10.89 6.97
C VAL A 3 31.41 10.47 6.92
N THR A 4 30.49 11.42 6.80
CA THR A 4 29.05 11.17 6.68
C THR A 4 28.76 10.42 5.38
N ARG A 5 28.00 9.32 5.47
CA ARG A 5 27.63 8.46 4.33
C ARG A 5 26.73 9.24 3.36
N LYS A 6 26.81 8.92 2.06
CA LYS A 6 26.09 9.63 1.00
C LYS A 6 24.56 9.56 1.21
N PRO A 7 23.83 10.68 1.13
CA PRO A 7 22.40 10.78 1.48
C PRO A 7 21.45 10.04 0.52
N MET A 8 21.91 9.55 -0.64
CA MET A 8 21.12 8.73 -1.58
C MET A 8 21.81 7.38 -1.85
N SER A 9 22.29 6.73 -0.79
CA SER A 9 22.80 5.37 -0.89
C SER A 9 21.66 4.42 -1.27
N TRP A 10 21.62 3.98 -2.52
CA TRP A 10 20.73 2.96 -3.10
C TRP A 10 20.67 1.59 -2.39
N HIS A 11 21.29 1.44 -1.22
CA HIS A 11 21.50 0.18 -0.51
C HIS A 11 20.51 -0.13 0.62
N ASP A 12 19.41 0.60 0.74
CA ASP A 12 18.32 0.23 1.67
C ASP A 12 17.04 -0.24 0.92
N ASN A 13 17.17 -0.65 -0.35
CA ASN A 13 16.18 -1.55 -0.96
C ASN A 13 16.48 -2.96 -0.46
N ILE A 14 16.35 -3.18 0.83
CA ILE A 14 16.22 -4.52 1.36
C ILE A 14 14.87 -4.99 0.81
N ASP A 15 14.91 -6.01 -0.04
CA ASP A 15 13.74 -6.77 -0.46
C ASP A 15 13.23 -7.49 0.82
N GLU A 16 12.61 -6.71 1.70
CA GLU A 16 11.97 -7.24 2.89
C GLU A 16 10.84 -8.10 2.36
N PRO A 17 10.76 -9.38 2.74
CA PRO A 17 9.74 -10.27 2.23
C PRO A 17 8.40 -9.58 2.45
N THR A 18 7.71 -9.26 1.36
CA THR A 18 6.44 -8.55 1.43
C THR A 18 5.56 -9.33 2.39
N ASP A 19 5.09 -8.67 3.44
CA ASP A 19 4.33 -9.35 4.48
C ASP A 19 3.04 -9.90 3.83
N ASP A 20 3.05 -11.20 3.54
CA ASP A 20 1.93 -11.91 2.90
C ASP A 20 0.65 -11.77 3.72
N GLU A 21 0.73 -11.58 5.04
CA GLU A 21 -0.43 -11.31 5.89
C GLU A 21 -0.96 -9.90 5.67
N PHE A 22 -0.06 -8.91 5.57
CA PHE A 22 -0.43 -7.54 5.23
C PHE A 22 -1.12 -7.46 3.87
N LEU A 23 -0.57 -8.11 2.83
CA LEU A 23 -1.17 -8.16 1.50
C LEU A 23 -2.58 -8.77 1.53
N LYS A 24 -2.74 -9.93 2.20
CA LYS A 24 -4.05 -10.57 2.35
C LYS A 24 -5.06 -9.66 3.05
N LEU A 25 -4.65 -8.99 4.13
CA LEU A 25 -5.50 -8.07 4.87
C LEU A 25 -5.89 -6.86 4.00
N PHE A 26 -4.93 -6.30 3.27
CA PHE A 26 -5.15 -5.16 2.38
C PHE A 26 -6.14 -5.49 1.27
N HIS A 27 -5.95 -6.63 0.58
CA HIS A 27 -6.88 -7.10 -0.44
C HIS A 27 -8.27 -7.35 0.15
N HIS A 28 -8.38 -7.91 1.36
CA HIS A 28 -9.67 -8.14 2.00
C HIS A 28 -10.37 -6.82 2.35
N ALA A 29 -9.64 -5.87 2.95
CA ALA A 29 -10.17 -4.57 3.35
C ALA A 29 -10.67 -3.75 2.14
N ALA A 30 -10.01 -3.85 0.99
CA ALA A 30 -10.44 -3.20 -0.25
C ALA A 30 -11.83 -3.66 -0.74
N LEU A 31 -12.27 -4.86 -0.34
CA LEU A 31 -13.58 -5.42 -0.73
C LEU A 31 -14.73 -4.98 0.20
N GLU A 32 -14.44 -4.56 1.43
CA GLU A 32 -15.48 -4.20 2.42
C GLU A 32 -16.33 -2.99 2.01
N PRO A 33 -15.75 -1.87 1.51
CA PRO A 33 -16.52 -0.71 1.09
C PRO A 33 -17.49 -1.03 -0.05
N ARG A 34 -17.02 -1.78 -1.05
CA ARG A 34 -17.80 -2.20 -2.24
C ARG A 34 -18.94 -3.15 -1.90
N LYS A 35 -18.82 -3.93 -0.81
CA LYS A 35 -19.89 -4.81 -0.33
C LYS A 35 -20.97 -4.03 0.42
N LYS A 36 -20.60 -2.96 1.12
CA LYS A 36 -21.50 -2.21 2.01
C LYS A 36 -22.22 -1.07 1.31
N TYR A 37 -21.58 -0.46 0.30
CA TYR A 37 -22.10 0.72 -0.40
C TYR A 37 -22.09 0.50 -1.91
N SER A 38 -23.14 0.96 -2.59
CA SER A 38 -23.24 0.90 -4.06
C SER A 38 -22.34 1.94 -4.75
N GLU A 39 -21.99 3.01 -4.04
CA GLU A 39 -21.24 4.16 -4.55
C GLU A 39 -20.13 4.55 -3.55
N PRO A 40 -18.99 5.08 -4.01
CA PRO A 40 -17.93 5.56 -3.13
C PRO A 40 -18.42 6.70 -2.24
N GLN A 41 -18.05 6.66 -0.96
CA GLN A 41 -18.48 7.64 0.05
C GLN A 41 -17.43 8.73 0.29
N THR A 42 -16.20 8.51 -0.17
CA THR A 42 -15.08 9.44 -0.04
C THR A 42 -14.30 9.53 -1.34
N GLU A 43 -13.61 10.65 -1.55
CA GLU A 43 -12.75 10.87 -2.73
C GLU A 43 -11.68 9.77 -2.86
N SER A 44 -11.11 9.33 -1.73
CA SER A 44 -10.15 8.24 -1.72
C SER A 44 -10.76 6.90 -2.18
N GLN A 45 -12.02 6.63 -1.80
CA GLN A 45 -12.75 5.47 -2.31
C GLN A 45 -13.09 5.61 -3.78
N GLU A 46 -13.39 6.81 -4.27
CA GLU A 46 -13.68 7.06 -5.69
C GLU A 46 -12.46 6.75 -6.56
N ILE A 47 -11.28 7.25 -6.17
CA ILE A 47 -10.01 7.02 -6.86
C ILE A 47 -9.66 5.52 -6.89
N GLY A 48 -9.87 4.82 -5.78
CA GLY A 48 -9.58 3.39 -5.62
C GLY A 48 -10.73 2.45 -5.94
N TRP A 49 -11.89 2.93 -6.42
CA TRP A 49 -13.11 2.13 -6.37
C TRP A 49 -13.01 0.89 -7.26
N ASN A 50 -12.51 1.04 -8.48
CA ASN A 50 -12.42 -0.01 -9.50
C ASN A 50 -10.99 -0.47 -9.81
N THR A 51 -10.02 -0.03 -9.02
CA THR A 51 -8.62 -0.41 -9.21
C THR A 51 -8.37 -1.77 -8.56
N THR A 52 -7.42 -2.54 -9.13
CA THR A 52 -6.96 -3.77 -8.50
C THR A 52 -5.89 -3.37 -7.48
N PRO A 53 -6.09 -3.64 -6.17
CA PRO A 53 -5.06 -3.41 -5.16
C PRO A 53 -3.80 -4.23 -5.48
N LEU A 54 -2.63 -3.65 -5.22
CA LEU A 54 -1.30 -4.20 -5.50
C LEU A 54 -1.12 -5.60 -4.92
#